data_AF-A0A2U4EXD9-F1
#
_entry.id   AF-A0A2U4EXD9-F1
#
_cell.length_a   1.000
_cell.length_b   1.000
_cell.length_c   1.000
_cell.angle_alpha   90.00
_cell.angle_beta   90.00
_cell.angle_gamma   90.00
#
_symmetry.space_group_name_H-M   'P 1'
#
loop_
_entity.id
_entity.type
_entity.pdbx_description
1 polymer ?
#
loop_
_entity_poly.entity_id
_entity_poly.type
_entity_poly.pdbx_seq_one_letter_code
_entity_poly.pdbx_strand_id
1 'polypeptide(L)'
;MSLKNLKKLILIISSFAIIACSQNQGGGSGSKTSSDSLSYLNGGAGDWVLKVDDFTVNQTNFTKDLEASLVLQGATAEQIAMYANDANTKQLYADQLINSILLLNKAEEEKFFETEEAKDFINLSIRNIKFQYYVTKLMADASKNIPDPTPEQAQAFFEQAKDQLTQMYGITAYNTETAPYIAQLYKNAYAQQLVERDIQDLKDKAVIERNTAVLGEASILPPQIGDTNTAALPQQTNNLLPRTNN
;
A
#
# COMPACT_ATOMS: atom_id res chain seq x y z
N MET A 1 25.40 13.28 -3.12
CA MET A 1 24.29 13.92 -3.89
C MET A 1 23.92 15.24 -3.22
N SER A 2 23.82 16.35 -3.96
CA SER A 2 23.57 17.70 -3.39
C SER A 2 22.08 17.93 -3.08
N LEU A 3 21.79 18.54 -1.92
CA LEU A 3 20.45 18.95 -1.45
C LEU A 3 19.65 19.76 -2.50
N LYS A 4 20.31 20.37 -3.48
CA LYS A 4 19.65 21.14 -4.55
C LYS A 4 18.87 20.29 -5.54
N ASN A 5 19.15 18.99 -5.62
CA ASN A 5 18.47 18.09 -6.56
C ASN A 5 17.21 17.44 -5.98
N LEU A 6 16.97 17.55 -4.66
CA LEU A 6 15.76 17.01 -4.01
C LEU A 6 14.50 17.86 -4.29
N LYS A 7 14.67 19.15 -4.61
CA LYS A 7 13.57 20.07 -4.96
C LYS A 7 12.92 19.80 -6.33
N LYS A 8 13.43 18.84 -7.10
CA LYS A 8 12.93 18.49 -8.44
C LYS A 8 12.28 17.10 -8.50
N LEU A 9 11.97 16.49 -7.35
CA LEU A 9 11.05 15.35 -7.36
C LEU A 9 9.64 15.91 -7.54
N ILE A 10 9.30 16.17 -8.79
CA ILE A 10 7.93 16.39 -9.24
C ILE A 10 7.15 15.14 -8.84
N LEU A 11 6.31 15.32 -7.83
CA LEU A 11 5.41 14.32 -7.27
C LEU A 11 4.23 14.19 -8.24
N ILE A 12 4.47 13.56 -9.38
CA ILE A 12 3.43 13.05 -10.26
C ILE A 12 3.31 11.57 -9.97
N ILE A 13 2.29 11.21 -9.19
CA ILE A 13 1.69 9.88 -9.28
C ILE A 13 0.19 10.09 -9.48
N SER A 14 -0.15 10.67 -10.63
CA SER A 14 -1.40 10.32 -11.29
C SER A 14 -1.22 8.96 -11.95
N SER A 15 -1.42 7.89 -11.20
CA SER A 15 -1.60 6.56 -11.76
C SER A 15 -2.29 5.66 -10.75
N PHE A 16 -3.62 5.80 -10.69
CA PHE A 16 -4.46 4.63 -10.54
C PHE A 16 -4.13 3.68 -11.70
N ALA A 17 -3.19 2.76 -11.53
CA ALA A 17 -3.07 1.61 -12.41
C ALA A 17 -4.19 0.62 -12.07
N ILE A 18 -5.44 1.05 -12.30
CA ILE A 18 -6.58 0.15 -12.30
C ILE A 18 -6.61 -0.47 -13.70
N ILE A 19 -5.95 -1.62 -13.82
CA ILE A 19 -6.07 -2.46 -15.00
C ILE A 19 -7.51 -2.96 -15.05
N ALA A 20 -8.30 -2.37 -15.95
CA ALA A 20 -9.56 -2.92 -16.38
C ALA A 20 -9.28 -4.12 -17.29
N CYS A 21 -9.49 -5.33 -16.77
CA CYS A 21 -9.66 -6.53 -17.58
C CYS A 21 -11.00 -7.21 -17.23
N SER A 22 -12.00 -6.86 -18.05
CA SER A 22 -13.20 -7.58 -18.51
C SER A 22 -14.02 -8.51 -17.59
N GLN A 23 -15.34 -8.31 -17.71
CA GLN A 23 -16.40 -9.33 -17.87
C GLN A 23 -16.47 -10.46 -16.83
N ASN A 24 -17.41 -10.35 -15.89
CA ASN A 24 -18.47 -11.36 -15.80
C ASN A 24 -19.71 -10.85 -15.05
N GLN A 25 -20.88 -11.15 -15.61
CA GLN A 25 -22.19 -11.04 -14.95
C GLN A 25 -22.29 -12.07 -13.83
N GLY A 26 -22.74 -11.67 -12.65
CA GLY A 26 -23.05 -12.61 -11.57
C GLY A 26 -23.53 -11.90 -10.32
N GLY A 27 -24.83 -11.63 -10.25
CA GLY A 27 -25.47 -10.87 -9.18
C GLY A 27 -25.35 -11.49 -7.79
N GLY A 28 -25.33 -10.61 -6.80
CA GLY A 28 -25.30 -10.96 -5.38
C GLY A 28 -25.56 -9.74 -4.52
N SER A 29 -26.83 -9.34 -4.44
CA SER A 29 -27.33 -8.24 -3.61
C SER A 29 -26.89 -8.40 -2.15
N GLY A 30 -26.14 -7.42 -1.63
CA GLY A 30 -25.85 -7.37 -0.19
C GLY A 30 -24.68 -6.48 0.23
N SER A 31 -24.71 -5.18 -0.07
CA SER A 31 -23.96 -4.21 0.73
C SER A 31 -24.71 -2.88 0.80
N LYS A 32 -25.05 -2.48 2.03
CA LYS A 32 -25.65 -1.19 2.32
C LYS A 32 -24.54 -0.14 2.42
N THR A 33 -24.79 0.98 1.73
CA THR A 33 -24.24 2.34 1.88
C THR A 33 -22.79 2.62 1.46
N SER A 34 -22.65 3.30 0.30
CA SER A 34 -21.46 4.01 -0.20
C SER A 34 -21.20 5.36 0.50
N SER A 35 -22.07 5.81 1.40
CA SER A 35 -22.12 7.20 1.89
C SER A 35 -21.15 7.56 3.03
N ASP A 36 -20.10 6.79 3.30
CA ASP A 36 -19.25 6.97 4.51
C ASP A 36 -17.80 7.44 4.20
N SER A 37 -17.42 7.60 2.92
CA SER A 37 -16.03 7.87 2.55
C SER A 37 -15.53 9.28 2.91
N LEU A 38 -16.43 10.23 3.17
CA LEU A 38 -16.09 11.60 3.58
C LEU A 38 -16.51 11.94 5.01
N SER A 39 -17.33 11.11 5.65
CA SER A 39 -17.96 11.44 6.94
C SER A 39 -16.93 11.77 8.03
N TYR A 40 -15.80 11.04 8.05
CA TYR A 40 -14.74 11.21 9.03
C TYR A 40 -14.04 12.57 8.96
N LEU A 41 -14.12 13.26 7.82
CA LEU A 41 -13.53 14.59 7.62
C LEU A 41 -14.42 15.70 8.15
N ASN A 42 -15.74 15.51 8.17
CA ASN A 42 -16.68 16.56 8.55
C ASN A 42 -16.54 16.91 10.05
N GLY A 43 -16.38 18.19 10.36
CA GLY A 43 -16.14 18.72 11.70
C GLY A 43 -14.66 18.66 12.14
N GLY A 44 -14.46 18.30 13.41
CA GLY A 44 -13.16 18.33 14.09
C GLY A 44 -12.99 19.53 15.04
N ALA A 45 -11.87 19.57 15.76
CA ALA A 45 -11.54 20.70 16.65
C ALA A 45 -10.68 21.77 15.95
N GLY A 46 -10.73 23.00 16.47
CA GLY A 46 -10.05 24.18 15.92
C GLY A 46 -10.92 24.97 14.93
N ASP A 47 -10.34 25.99 14.30
CA ASP A 47 -11.06 26.77 13.28
C ASP A 47 -11.33 25.93 12.03
N TRP A 48 -12.31 26.38 11.24
CA TRP A 48 -12.57 25.81 9.94
C TRP A 48 -11.38 26.06 9.01
N VAL A 49 -11.00 25.05 8.24
CA VAL A 49 -10.00 25.14 7.16
C VAL A 49 -10.69 25.20 5.80
N LEU A 50 -11.77 24.43 5.64
CA LEU A 50 -12.52 24.32 4.41
C LEU A 50 -14.02 24.23 4.68
N LYS A 51 -14.82 24.86 3.81
CA LYS A 51 -16.28 24.65 3.74
C LYS A 51 -16.68 24.46 2.28
N VAL A 52 -17.46 23.42 2.01
CA VAL A 52 -18.06 23.12 0.71
C VAL A 52 -19.51 22.76 0.98
N ASP A 53 -20.44 23.62 0.56
CA ASP A 53 -21.88 23.50 0.89
C ASP A 53 -22.13 23.31 2.41
N ASP A 54 -22.75 22.21 2.82
CA ASP A 54 -23.03 21.84 4.21
C ASP A 54 -21.88 21.06 4.88
N PHE A 55 -20.79 20.82 4.16
CA PHE A 55 -19.62 20.09 4.62
C PHE A 55 -18.55 21.05 5.14
N THR A 56 -18.06 20.85 6.37
CA THR A 56 -17.03 21.69 7.00
C THR A 56 -15.88 20.82 7.48
N VAL A 57 -14.64 21.15 7.13
CA VAL A 57 -13.44 20.48 7.66
C VAL A 57 -12.69 21.44 8.57
N ASN A 58 -12.49 21.07 9.84
CA ASN A 58 -11.73 21.86 10.80
C ASN A 58 -10.26 21.41 10.87
N GLN A 59 -9.42 22.26 11.45
CA GLN A 59 -7.95 22.09 11.52
C GLN A 59 -7.49 20.69 11.90
N THR A 60 -8.11 20.09 12.93
CA THR A 60 -7.70 18.75 13.40
C THR A 60 -7.90 17.67 12.35
N ASN A 61 -9.06 17.64 11.70
CA ASN A 61 -9.37 16.62 10.70
C ASN A 61 -8.57 16.85 9.42
N PHE A 62 -8.47 18.11 8.97
CA PHE A 62 -7.64 18.48 7.82
C PHE A 62 -6.19 18.04 8.00
N THR A 63 -5.60 18.30 9.17
CA THR A 63 -4.19 17.97 9.43
C THR A 63 -3.96 16.47 9.48
N LYS A 64 -4.82 15.72 10.18
CA LYS A 64 -4.73 14.25 10.24
C LYS A 64 -4.83 13.61 8.86
N ASP A 65 -5.75 14.12 8.04
CA ASP A 65 -5.97 13.61 6.70
C ASP A 65 -4.82 13.94 5.75
N LEU A 66 -4.29 15.16 5.82
CA LEU A 66 -3.06 15.54 5.12
C LEU A 66 -1.88 14.64 5.52
N GLU A 67 -1.68 14.41 6.82
CA GLU A 67 -0.61 13.52 7.28
C GLU A 67 -0.83 12.07 6.79
N ALA A 68 -2.06 11.57 6.82
CA ALA A 68 -2.38 10.25 6.30
C ALA A 68 -2.14 10.13 4.78
N SER A 69 -2.47 11.16 4.01
CA SER A 69 -2.21 11.18 2.56
C SER A 69 -0.72 11.22 2.24
N LEU A 70 0.08 11.93 3.04
CA LEU A 70 1.54 11.94 2.93
C LEU A 70 2.15 10.57 3.27
N VAL A 71 1.64 9.91 4.32
CA VAL A 71 2.04 8.52 4.66
C VAL A 71 1.69 7.57 3.53
N LEU A 72 0.50 7.69 2.94
CA LEU A 72 0.09 6.87 1.80
C LEU A 72 1.01 7.05 0.58
N GLN A 73 1.55 8.25 0.38
CA GLN A 73 2.55 8.56 -0.65
C GLN A 73 3.96 8.09 -0.30
N GLY A 74 4.17 7.48 0.87
CA GLY A 74 5.46 6.95 1.31
C GLY A 74 6.39 8.00 1.93
N ALA A 75 5.87 9.14 2.40
CA ALA A 75 6.68 10.17 3.04
C ALA A 75 7.27 9.69 4.38
N THR A 76 8.53 10.05 4.66
CA THR A 76 9.17 9.82 5.97
C THR A 76 8.63 10.77 7.03
N ALA A 77 8.92 10.51 8.32
CA ALA A 77 8.52 11.40 9.41
C ALA A 77 9.05 12.83 9.25
N GLU A 78 10.28 12.99 8.77
CA GLU A 78 10.89 14.29 8.49
C GLU A 78 10.21 15.00 7.32
N GLN A 79 9.86 14.26 6.27
CA GLN A 79 9.11 14.80 5.14
C GLN A 79 7.71 15.22 5.55
N ILE A 80 7.01 14.42 6.36
CA ILE A 80 5.70 14.77 6.91
C ILE A 80 5.79 16.05 7.74
N ALA A 81 6.77 16.15 8.65
CA ALA A 81 6.96 17.36 9.47
C ALA A 81 7.22 18.62 8.63
N MET A 82 7.92 18.47 7.50
CA MET A 82 8.19 19.54 6.55
C MET A 82 6.95 19.93 5.74
N TYR A 83 6.25 18.97 5.16
CA TYR A 83 5.13 19.19 4.23
C TYR A 83 3.83 19.53 4.95
N ALA A 84 3.52 18.88 6.06
CA ALA A 84 2.28 19.11 6.82
C ALA A 84 2.20 20.52 7.42
N ASN A 85 3.32 21.23 7.54
CA ASN A 85 3.38 22.61 8.03
C ASN A 85 3.53 23.66 6.92
N ASP A 86 3.83 23.25 5.70
CA ASP A 86 4.04 24.14 4.55
C ASP A 86 2.71 24.69 4.01
N ALA A 87 2.63 26.02 3.86
CA ALA A 87 1.41 26.69 3.43
C ALA A 87 0.99 26.28 2.01
N ASN A 88 1.94 26.14 1.09
CA ASN A 88 1.65 25.77 -0.29
C ASN A 88 1.11 24.33 -0.38
N THR A 89 1.70 23.41 0.38
CA THR A 89 1.23 22.02 0.48
C THR A 89 -0.20 21.95 1.03
N LYS A 90 -0.50 22.72 2.09
CA LYS A 90 -1.86 22.80 2.64
C LYS A 90 -2.87 23.32 1.63
N GLN A 91 -2.53 24.37 0.87
CA GLN A 91 -3.44 24.91 -0.15
C GLN A 91 -3.68 23.90 -1.28
N LEU A 92 -2.62 23.25 -1.79
CA LEU A 92 -2.74 22.21 -2.80
C LEU A 92 -3.63 21.05 -2.33
N TYR A 93 -3.45 20.61 -1.09
CA TYR A 93 -4.26 19.55 -0.52
C TYR A 93 -5.72 19.96 -0.32
N ALA A 94 -5.97 21.20 0.11
CA ALA A 94 -7.31 21.74 0.23
C ALA A 94 -8.05 21.75 -1.12
N ASP A 95 -7.38 22.14 -2.21
CA ASP A 95 -7.94 22.08 -3.57
C ASP A 95 -8.26 20.64 -4.00
N GLN A 96 -7.40 19.68 -3.67
CA GLN A 96 -7.67 18.26 -3.92
C GLN A 96 -8.89 17.75 -3.15
N LEU A 97 -9.04 18.16 -1.88
CA LEU A 97 -10.21 17.82 -1.07
C LEU A 97 -11.49 18.45 -1.62
N ILE A 98 -11.47 19.72 -2.03
CA ILE A 98 -12.63 20.38 -2.66
C ILE A 98 -13.08 19.57 -3.88
N ASN A 99 -12.16 19.24 -4.78
CA ASN A 99 -12.47 18.46 -5.98
C ASN A 99 -13.05 17.08 -5.64
N SER A 100 -12.50 16.42 -4.63
CA SER A 100 -12.97 15.12 -4.17
C SER A 100 -14.38 15.20 -3.58
N ILE A 101 -14.67 16.19 -2.74
CA ILE A 101 -16.00 16.41 -2.16
C ILE A 101 -17.03 16.66 -3.26
N LEU A 102 -16.75 17.58 -4.18
CA LEU A 102 -17.68 17.92 -5.26
C LEU A 102 -17.98 16.74 -6.19
N LEU A 103 -16.96 15.97 -6.59
CA LEU A 103 -17.14 14.81 -7.47
C LEU A 103 -17.85 13.65 -6.77
N LEU A 104 -17.54 13.39 -5.50
CA LEU A 104 -18.22 12.34 -4.75
C LEU A 104 -19.69 12.68 -4.49
N ASN A 105 -20.00 13.94 -4.15
CA ASN A 105 -21.40 14.39 -4.02
C ASN A 105 -22.17 14.21 -5.33
N LYS A 106 -21.59 14.63 -6.46
CA LYS A 106 -22.20 14.41 -7.78
C LYS A 106 -22.40 12.93 -8.09
N ALA A 107 -21.42 12.08 -7.80
CA ALA A 107 -21.52 10.64 -8.04
C ALA A 107 -22.62 9.97 -7.19
N GLU A 108 -22.84 10.45 -5.96
CA GLU A 108 -23.95 10.03 -5.09
C GLU A 108 -25.31 10.50 -5.64
N GLU A 109 -25.42 11.75 -6.11
CA GLU A 109 -26.64 12.26 -6.78
C GLU A 109 -27.00 11.44 -8.03
N GLU A 110 -25.98 11.05 -8.80
CA GLU A 110 -26.11 10.21 -9.99
C GLU A 110 -26.32 8.72 -9.66
N LYS A 111 -26.27 8.34 -8.37
CA LYS A 111 -26.34 6.95 -7.89
C LYS A 111 -25.29 6.04 -8.53
N PHE A 112 -24.15 6.60 -8.90
CA PHE A 112 -23.08 5.90 -9.61
C PHE A 112 -22.60 4.67 -8.83
N PHE A 113 -22.47 4.79 -7.51
CA PHE A 113 -22.05 3.71 -6.61
C PHE A 113 -23.14 2.65 -6.34
N GLU A 114 -24.38 2.87 -6.78
CA GLU A 114 -25.45 1.87 -6.67
C GLU A 114 -25.41 0.82 -7.80
N THR A 115 -24.59 1.03 -8.83
CA THR A 115 -24.38 0.06 -9.91
C THR A 115 -23.62 -1.19 -9.41
N GLU A 116 -23.94 -2.36 -9.96
CA GLU A 116 -23.26 -3.61 -9.55
C GLU A 116 -21.76 -3.58 -9.90
N GLU A 117 -21.41 -3.03 -11.06
CA GLU A 117 -20.00 -2.85 -11.46
C GLU A 117 -19.22 -2.01 -10.43
N ALA A 118 -19.76 -0.86 -10.02
CA ALA A 118 -19.11 -0.02 -9.03
C ALA A 118 -19.00 -0.72 -7.68
N LYS A 119 -20.06 -1.40 -7.22
CA LYS A 119 -20.03 -2.16 -5.95
C LYS A 119 -18.98 -3.26 -5.96
N ASP A 120 -18.92 -4.07 -7.02
CA ASP A 120 -17.97 -5.16 -7.13
C ASP A 120 -16.54 -4.64 -7.14
N PHE A 121 -16.29 -3.59 -7.93
CA PHE A 121 -14.98 -2.95 -8.01
C PHE A 121 -14.54 -2.34 -6.67
N ILE A 122 -15.44 -1.63 -5.99
CA ILE A 122 -15.18 -1.01 -4.68
C ILE A 122 -14.95 -2.08 -3.62
N ASN A 123 -15.77 -3.12 -3.55
CA ASN A 123 -15.62 -4.20 -2.58
C ASN A 123 -14.29 -4.94 -2.75
N LEU A 124 -13.89 -5.23 -4.00
CA LEU A 124 -12.59 -5.78 -4.32
C LEU A 124 -11.46 -4.86 -3.82
N SER A 125 -11.56 -3.56 -4.11
CA SER A 125 -10.57 -2.56 -3.74
C SER A 125 -10.44 -2.43 -2.21
N ILE A 126 -11.57 -2.35 -1.49
CA ILE A 126 -11.61 -2.28 -0.02
C ILE A 126 -10.95 -3.52 0.59
N ARG A 127 -11.28 -4.72 0.11
CA ARG A 127 -10.68 -5.97 0.61
C ARG A 127 -9.16 -5.95 0.43
N ASN A 128 -8.70 -5.58 -0.76
CA ASN A 128 -7.27 -5.56 -1.08
C ASN A 128 -6.52 -4.51 -0.27
N ILE A 129 -7.04 -3.28 -0.14
CA ILE A 129 -6.42 -2.20 0.62
C ILE A 129 -6.34 -2.56 2.11
N LYS A 130 -7.41 -3.12 2.70
CA LYS A 130 -7.40 -3.57 4.10
C LYS A 130 -6.31 -4.63 4.34
N PHE A 131 -6.21 -5.61 3.44
CA PHE A 131 -5.19 -6.64 3.51
C PHE A 131 -3.78 -6.04 3.37
N GLN A 132 -3.53 -5.24 2.33
CA GLN A 132 -2.23 -4.62 2.07
C GLN A 132 -1.78 -3.71 3.21
N TYR A 133 -2.68 -2.87 3.75
CA TYR A 133 -2.36 -2.01 4.88
C TYR A 133 -1.96 -2.82 6.11
N TYR A 134 -2.73 -3.85 6.46
CA TYR A 134 -2.43 -4.67 7.62
C TYR A 134 -1.10 -5.42 7.48
N VAL A 135 -0.86 -6.05 6.33
CA VAL A 135 0.42 -6.74 6.04
C VAL A 135 1.60 -5.76 6.10
N THR A 136 1.47 -4.58 5.48
CA THR A 136 2.52 -3.55 5.49
C THR A 136 2.84 -3.11 6.92
N LYS A 137 1.82 -2.94 7.77
CA LYS A 137 2.00 -2.60 9.17
C LYS A 137 2.69 -3.71 9.95
N LEU A 138 2.29 -4.97 9.77
CA LEU A 138 2.95 -6.11 10.39
C LEU A 138 4.43 -6.19 9.99
N MET A 139 4.75 -6.03 8.70
CA MET A 139 6.12 -6.03 8.22
C MET A 139 6.94 -4.87 8.79
N ALA A 140 6.38 -3.66 8.81
CA ALA A 140 7.06 -2.49 9.37
C ALA A 140 7.34 -2.65 10.86
N ASP A 141 6.41 -3.23 11.62
CA ASP A 141 6.59 -3.45 13.05
C ASP A 141 7.54 -4.62 13.34
N ALA A 142 7.51 -5.70 12.54
CA ALA A 142 8.48 -6.78 12.61
C ALA A 142 9.90 -6.31 12.28
N SER A 143 10.07 -5.50 11.22
CA SER A 143 11.36 -4.99 10.76
C SER A 143 12.11 -4.18 11.83
N LYS A 144 11.39 -3.42 12.67
CA LYS A 144 11.98 -2.68 13.80
C LYS A 144 12.65 -3.58 14.83
N ASN A 145 12.16 -4.80 14.99
CA ASN A 145 12.64 -5.76 15.97
C ASN A 145 13.74 -6.68 15.42
N ILE A 146 14.02 -6.62 14.12
CA ILE A 146 15.10 -7.39 13.51
C ILE A 146 16.42 -6.64 13.77
N PRO A 147 17.43 -7.30 14.35
CA PRO A 147 18.73 -6.66 14.56
C PRO A 147 19.39 -6.32 13.22
N ASP A 148 20.22 -5.29 13.21
CA ASP A 148 21.00 -4.96 12.02
C ASP A 148 21.95 -6.13 11.69
N PRO A 149 22.09 -6.50 10.39
CA PRO A 149 22.93 -7.62 10.00
C PRO A 149 24.40 -7.31 10.27
N THR A 150 25.19 -8.36 10.57
CA THR A 150 26.65 -8.23 10.51
C THR A 150 27.10 -7.96 9.07
N PRO A 151 28.31 -7.40 8.86
CA PRO A 151 28.84 -7.19 7.50
C PRO A 151 28.82 -8.46 6.64
N GLU A 152 29.12 -9.61 7.24
CA GLU A 152 29.11 -10.92 6.58
C GLU A 152 27.69 -11.35 6.18
N GLN A 153 26.71 -11.13 7.05
CA GLN A 153 25.30 -11.43 6.76
C GLN A 153 24.74 -10.54 5.64
N ALA A 154 25.06 -9.24 5.69
CA ALA A 154 24.64 -8.29 4.67
C ALA A 154 25.26 -8.62 3.31
N GLN A 155 26.55 -8.98 3.29
CA GLN A 155 27.24 -9.40 2.07
C GLN A 155 26.68 -10.72 1.53
N ALA A 156 26.42 -11.71 2.37
CA ALA A 156 25.81 -12.97 1.96
C ALA A 156 24.40 -12.77 1.37
N PHE A 157 23.59 -11.91 2.00
CA PHE A 157 22.28 -11.53 1.49
C PHE A 157 22.38 -10.85 0.12
N PHE A 158 23.33 -9.91 -0.04
CA PHE A 158 23.57 -9.26 -1.32
C PHE A 158 23.93 -10.28 -2.41
N GLU A 159 24.85 -11.21 -2.16
CA GLU A 159 25.25 -12.21 -3.16
C GLU A 159 24.10 -13.15 -3.52
N GLN A 160 23.26 -13.54 -2.55
CA GLN A 160 22.10 -14.39 -2.81
C GLN A 160 21.02 -13.67 -3.62
N ALA A 161 20.79 -12.38 -3.35
CA ALA A 161 19.74 -11.60 -3.98
C ALA A 161 20.23 -10.77 -5.18
N LYS A 162 21.49 -10.94 -5.60
CA LYS A 162 22.19 -10.03 -6.52
C LYS A 162 21.43 -9.71 -7.80
N ASP A 163 20.89 -10.73 -8.46
CA ASP A 163 20.17 -10.57 -9.72
C ASP A 163 18.89 -9.74 -9.52
N GLN A 164 18.14 -10.05 -8.45
CA GLN A 164 16.94 -9.31 -8.09
C GLN A 164 17.27 -7.87 -7.68
N LEU A 165 18.32 -7.68 -6.88
CA LEU A 165 18.77 -6.35 -6.44
C LEU A 165 19.23 -5.47 -7.61
N THR A 166 19.88 -6.09 -8.60
CA THR A 166 20.28 -5.42 -9.84
C THR A 166 19.06 -5.02 -10.66
N GLN A 167 18.12 -5.95 -10.87
CA GLN A 167 16.94 -5.71 -11.71
C GLN A 167 15.96 -4.70 -11.08
N MET A 168 15.70 -4.80 -9.79
CA MET A 168 14.68 -4.00 -9.11
C MET A 168 15.21 -2.65 -8.61
N TYR A 169 16.46 -2.60 -8.17
CA TYR A 169 17.02 -1.44 -7.47
C TYR A 169 18.28 -0.87 -8.12
N GLY A 170 18.81 -1.51 -9.19
CA GLY A 170 20.04 -1.09 -9.85
C GLY A 170 21.31 -1.29 -9.00
N ILE A 171 21.23 -2.10 -7.93
CA ILE A 171 22.34 -2.31 -7.01
C ILE A 171 23.20 -3.46 -7.50
N THR A 172 24.37 -3.12 -8.06
CA THR A 172 25.27 -4.08 -8.71
C THR A 172 26.46 -4.50 -7.85
N ALA A 173 26.70 -3.82 -6.72
CA ALA A 173 27.81 -4.10 -5.81
C ALA A 173 27.48 -3.77 -4.36
N TYR A 174 28.05 -4.54 -3.43
CA TYR A 174 28.07 -4.23 -1.99
C TYR A 174 29.28 -3.35 -1.65
N ASN A 175 29.03 -2.13 -1.16
CA ASN A 175 30.05 -1.15 -0.79
C ASN A 175 29.50 -0.20 0.29
N THR A 176 30.31 0.77 0.73
CA THR A 176 29.91 1.73 1.79
C THR A 176 28.64 2.52 1.48
N GLU A 177 28.37 2.83 0.20
CA GLU A 177 27.18 3.59 -0.19
C GLU A 177 25.91 2.74 -0.20
N THR A 178 26.02 1.47 -0.60
CA THR A 178 24.88 0.54 -0.72
C THR A 178 24.62 -0.25 0.55
N ALA A 179 25.60 -0.35 1.47
CA ALA A 179 25.49 -1.14 2.68
C ALA A 179 24.29 -0.77 3.57
N PRO A 180 23.97 0.51 3.83
CA PRO A 180 22.78 0.87 4.61
C PRO A 180 21.47 0.42 3.94
N TYR A 181 21.41 0.49 2.61
CA TYR A 181 20.24 0.08 1.85
C TYR A 181 20.07 -1.45 1.87
N ILE A 182 21.17 -2.18 1.69
CA ILE A 182 21.20 -3.64 1.76
C ILE A 182 20.83 -4.14 3.15
N ALA A 183 21.28 -3.46 4.21
CA ALA A 183 20.87 -3.76 5.59
C ALA A 183 19.35 -3.56 5.78
N GLN A 184 18.78 -2.49 5.22
CA GLN A 184 17.32 -2.28 5.30
C GLN A 184 16.54 -3.33 4.51
N LEU A 185 17.01 -3.69 3.31
CA LEU A 185 16.38 -4.73 2.50
C LEU A 185 16.46 -6.10 3.18
N TYR A 186 17.57 -6.40 3.83
CA TYR A 186 17.72 -7.58 4.67
C TYR A 186 16.62 -7.62 5.73
N LYS A 187 16.47 -6.56 6.52
CA LYS A 187 15.43 -6.49 7.57
C LYS A 187 14.02 -6.65 7.00
N ASN A 188 13.74 -6.03 5.85
CA ASN A 188 12.44 -6.15 5.19
C ASN A 188 12.16 -7.58 4.72
N ALA A 189 13.16 -8.28 4.15
CA ALA A 189 13.00 -9.66 3.70
C ALA A 189 12.70 -10.62 4.86
N TYR A 190 13.40 -10.47 5.99
CA TYR A 190 13.13 -11.29 7.18
C TYR A 190 11.79 -10.93 7.84
N ALA A 191 11.41 -9.66 7.85
CA ALA A 191 10.09 -9.24 8.33
C ALA A 191 8.97 -9.84 7.47
N GLN A 192 9.15 -9.87 6.15
CA GLN A 192 8.22 -10.53 5.24
C GLN A 192 8.04 -12.02 5.58
N GLN A 193 9.15 -12.74 5.78
CA GLN A 193 9.10 -14.17 6.14
C GLN A 193 8.35 -14.44 7.44
N LEU A 194 8.52 -13.57 8.45
CA LEU A 194 7.76 -13.68 9.71
C LEU A 194 6.26 -13.54 9.46
N VAL A 195 5.85 -12.54 8.67
CA VAL A 195 4.44 -12.32 8.34
C VAL A 195 3.89 -13.46 7.47
N GLU A 196 4.67 -14.00 6.53
CA GLU A 196 4.29 -15.16 5.73
C GLU A 196 4.09 -16.42 6.59
N ARG A 197 4.93 -16.62 7.60
CA ARG A 197 4.73 -17.70 8.58
C ARG A 197 3.44 -17.50 9.36
N ASP A 198 3.16 -16.28 9.83
CA ASP A 198 1.91 -16.00 10.55
C ASP A 198 0.68 -16.25 9.67
N ILE A 199 0.75 -15.90 8.38
CA ILE A 199 -0.30 -16.22 7.40
C ILE A 199 -0.44 -17.74 7.23
N GLN A 200 0.66 -18.48 7.20
CA GLN A 200 0.62 -19.94 7.11
C GLN A 200 0.00 -20.56 8.36
N ASP A 201 0.36 -20.08 9.55
CA ASP A 201 -0.24 -20.53 10.81
C ASP A 201 -1.75 -20.27 10.85
N LEU A 202 -2.21 -19.13 10.29
CA LEU A 202 -3.62 -18.83 10.14
C LEU A 202 -4.32 -19.81 9.17
N LYS A 203 -3.67 -20.15 8.05
CA LYS A 203 -4.19 -21.13 7.09
C LYS A 203 -4.29 -22.52 7.72
N ASP A 204 -3.28 -22.94 8.47
CA ASP A 204 -3.22 -24.26 9.09
C ASP A 204 -4.28 -24.44 10.19
N LYS A 205 -4.70 -23.35 10.84
CA LYS A 205 -5.78 -23.33 11.84
C LYS A 205 -7.18 -23.20 11.23
N ALA A 206 -7.28 -22.75 9.99
CA ALA A 206 -8.57 -22.51 9.34
C ALA A 206 -9.12 -23.79 8.71
N VAL A 207 -10.45 -23.96 8.77
CA VAL A 207 -11.15 -24.95 7.94
C VAL A 207 -11.26 -24.38 6.53
N ILE A 208 -10.43 -24.86 5.60
CA ILE A 208 -10.39 -24.38 4.22
C ILE A 208 -10.95 -25.47 3.30
N GLU A 209 -12.11 -25.19 2.71
CA GLU A 209 -12.71 -26.03 1.67
C GLU A 209 -12.54 -25.37 0.30
N ARG A 210 -12.15 -26.16 -0.72
CA ARG A 210 -11.97 -25.69 -2.10
C ARG A 210 -12.85 -26.51 -3.04
N ASN A 211 -13.73 -25.83 -3.77
CA ASN A 211 -14.53 -26.46 -4.80
C ASN A 211 -13.72 -26.58 -6.11
N THR A 212 -12.92 -27.63 -6.23
CA THR A 212 -12.04 -27.87 -7.39
C THR A 212 -12.82 -28.13 -8.68
N ALA A 213 -14.09 -28.56 -8.62
CA ALA A 213 -14.93 -28.69 -9.81
C ALA A 213 -15.21 -27.34 -10.49
N VAL A 214 -15.22 -26.25 -9.72
CA VAL A 214 -15.38 -24.88 -10.24
C VAL A 214 -14.03 -24.22 -10.49
N LEU A 215 -13.07 -24.40 -9.58
CA LEU A 215 -11.75 -23.75 -9.65
C LEU A 215 -10.82 -24.36 -10.71
N GLY A 216 -11.08 -25.62 -11.10
CA GLY A 216 -10.12 -26.43 -11.85
C GLY A 216 -9.00 -26.97 -10.96
N GLU A 217 -8.17 -27.84 -11.55
CA GLU A 217 -6.96 -28.35 -10.92
C GLU A 217 -5.86 -27.28 -10.91
N ALA A 218 -5.06 -27.24 -9.84
CA ALA A 218 -3.95 -26.32 -9.74
C ALA A 218 -2.92 -26.61 -10.83
N SER A 219 -2.71 -25.67 -11.75
CA SER A 219 -1.69 -25.79 -12.78
C SER A 219 -0.29 -25.74 -12.16
N ILE A 220 0.59 -26.63 -12.62
CA ILE A 220 2.03 -26.60 -12.33
C ILE A 220 2.79 -25.57 -13.20
N LEU A 221 2.12 -24.98 -14.20
CA LEU A 221 2.70 -23.95 -15.05
C LEU A 221 2.47 -22.57 -14.42
N PRO A 222 3.51 -21.72 -14.34
CA PRO A 222 3.36 -20.37 -13.80
C PRO A 222 2.32 -19.58 -14.63
N PRO A 223 1.46 -18.78 -13.97
CA PRO A 223 0.44 -18.01 -14.67
C PRO A 223 1.08 -17.05 -15.68
N GLN A 224 0.70 -17.17 -16.96
CA GLN A 224 1.09 -16.26 -18.03
C GLN A 224 0.19 -15.02 -18.05
N ILE A 225 0.03 -14.36 -16.89
CA ILE A 225 -0.62 -13.05 -16.85
C ILE A 225 0.47 -12.02 -17.17
N GLY A 226 0.27 -11.32 -18.28
CA GLY A 226 1.21 -10.36 -18.86
C GLY A 226 1.73 -9.33 -17.86
N ASP A 227 2.99 -8.99 -18.07
CA ASP A 227 3.77 -8.03 -17.29
C ASP A 227 2.99 -6.78 -16.87
N THR A 228 3.31 -6.34 -15.63
CA THR A 228 3.02 -5.04 -14.99
C THR A 228 1.86 -4.99 -13.99
N ASN A 229 2.13 -5.42 -12.75
CA ASN A 229 1.80 -4.61 -11.58
C ASN A 229 2.69 -5.01 -10.38
N THR A 230 3.74 -4.22 -10.20
CA THR A 230 4.64 -4.19 -9.04
C THR A 230 3.88 -3.77 -7.78
N ALA A 231 3.38 -4.76 -7.04
CA ALA A 231 3.06 -4.71 -5.60
C ALA A 231 2.71 -6.11 -5.07
N ALA A 232 2.55 -7.13 -5.93
CA ALA A 232 2.69 -8.51 -5.51
C ALA A 232 4.18 -8.74 -5.21
N LEU A 233 4.52 -8.84 -3.92
CA LEU A 233 5.79 -9.39 -3.48
C LEU A 233 6.03 -10.68 -4.27
N PRO A 234 7.16 -10.82 -5.00
CA PRO A 234 7.46 -12.05 -5.69
C PRO A 234 7.46 -13.18 -4.66
N GLN A 235 6.53 -14.12 -4.81
CA GLN A 235 6.62 -15.44 -4.17
C GLN A 235 7.82 -16.16 -4.81
N GLN A 236 9.03 -15.79 -4.41
CA GLN A 236 10.17 -16.67 -4.50
C GLN A 236 10.34 -17.33 -3.15
N THR A 237 10.42 -18.66 -3.19
CA THR A 237 10.73 -19.58 -2.09
C THR A 237 12.15 -19.37 -1.55
N ASN A 238 12.51 -18.14 -1.18
CA ASN A 238 13.75 -17.85 -0.48
C ASN A 238 13.49 -18.03 1.01
N ASN A 239 13.45 -19.29 1.46
CA ASN A 239 13.64 -19.62 2.86
C ASN A 239 15.09 -19.24 3.23
N LEU A 240 15.29 -18.00 3.70
CA LEU A 240 16.58 -17.54 4.21
C LEU A 240 16.83 -18.00 5.65
N LEU A 241 15.87 -18.68 6.27
CA LEU A 241 16.01 -19.32 7.57
C LEU A 241 15.95 -20.85 7.43
N PRO A 242 16.80 -21.60 8.16
CA PRO A 242 16.59 -23.02 8.35
C PRO A 242 15.23 -23.22 9.04
N ARG A 243 14.45 -24.21 8.59
CA ARG A 243 13.27 -24.68 9.34
C ARG A 243 13.75 -25.10 10.72
N THR A 244 13.38 -24.35 11.76
CA THR A 244 13.50 -24.84 13.13
C THR A 244 12.41 -25.89 13.32
N ASN A 245 12.80 -27.16 13.29
CA ASN A 245 11.94 -28.26 13.72
C ASN A 245 11.62 -28.06 15.20
N ASN A 246 10.36 -27.79 15.52
CA ASN A 246 9.76 -28.09 16.82
C ASN A 246 8.61 -29.06 16.59
#